data_AF-A0A3D0VTM9-F1
#
_entry.id   AF-A0A3D0VTM9-F1
#
_cell.length_a   1.000
_cell.length_b   1.000
_cell.length_c   1.000
_cell.angle_alpha   90.00
_cell.angle_beta   90.00
_cell.angle_gamma   90.00
#
_symmetry.space_group_name_H-M   'P 1'
#
loop_
_entity.id
_entity.type
_entity.pdbx_description
1 polymer ?
#
loop_
_entity_poly.entity_id
_entity_poly.type
_entity_poly.pdbx_seq_one_letter_code
_entity_poly.pdbx_strand_id
1 'polypeptide(L)'
;MDSFVVSARKYRPASFKMVVGQDTIVKTLKNAITNNHLAQAFLFTGPRGIGKTTCARIMAKTINCTNLSPEGEACNECHSCQSFNSSASFNIHELDAASNNSVEDIRNLVDQVRVPPQEGKYKIYIIDEVHMLSQAAFNAFLKTLEEPPAYAKFILATTERHKIIPTILSRCQIYNFKRITVEDIAGYLKYVAESEGVEAESDALHIIAQKADGAMRDALSLFDQMVTFSGKEISYRSVIENLNILDFDNYFQFTDFFITGDYRGALVLLSDITSSGFDGQHIISGMSNHIRNLLMARDPATASLLEAGVQMSKRYTDQAGRAPESFLTTSLDMLTGAEFDYRQSNVKSLFLENLILQLSLILAKLADQGEAKKKIAESEKDNPIKEPEAAAYTSAPVKKTAEEERKNIPAPNKINVQQKIDELSKNSRSVHKSEPFDRKKMLSVWADYCESIKASKINLYSILVNSTIDKNEKGNVEITVDGPMKKAEIEAERDHIIQSMRRMLCNDEIMLQITLTEKVKTGEVTGLAQEKLNEAIEKYPGISFFVETLNLNPEL
;
A
#
# COMPACT_ATOMS: atom_id res chain seq x y z
N MET A 1 -37.75 -2.57 -27.84
CA MET A 1 -36.38 -2.81 -27.36
C MET A 1 -36.29 -2.16 -26.00
N ASP A 2 -36.53 -2.92 -24.94
CA ASP A 2 -36.29 -2.40 -23.59
C ASP A 2 -34.79 -2.16 -23.44
N SER A 3 -34.43 -1.00 -22.89
CA SER A 3 -33.03 -0.65 -22.69
C SER A 3 -32.42 -1.61 -21.66
N PHE A 4 -31.34 -2.29 -22.05
CA PHE A 4 -30.58 -3.11 -21.11
C PHE A 4 -29.97 -2.20 -20.02
N VAL A 5 -30.57 -2.23 -18.83
CA VAL A 5 -30.09 -1.48 -17.66
C VAL A 5 -29.27 -2.42 -16.79
N VAL A 6 -27.96 -2.20 -16.79
CA VAL A 6 -26.96 -2.87 -15.91
C VAL A 6 -27.51 -3.04 -14.49
N SER A 7 -27.38 -4.24 -13.92
CA SER A 7 -27.88 -4.60 -12.58
C SER A 7 -27.34 -3.68 -11.49
N ALA A 8 -26.09 -3.24 -11.62
CA ALA A 8 -25.47 -2.23 -10.75
C ALA A 8 -26.25 -0.89 -10.66
N ARG A 9 -27.11 -0.58 -11.65
CA ARG A 9 -28.04 0.56 -11.65
C ARG A 9 -29.47 0.13 -11.29
N LYS A 10 -29.95 -0.99 -11.82
CA LYS A 10 -31.31 -1.53 -11.59
C LYS A 10 -31.57 -1.89 -10.12
N TYR A 11 -30.61 -2.58 -9.49
CA TYR A 11 -30.68 -3.02 -8.09
C TYR A 11 -30.06 -2.04 -7.10
N ARG A 12 -29.73 -0.80 -7.51
CA ARG A 12 -29.20 0.23 -6.60
C ARG A 12 -30.17 0.41 -5.41
N PRO A 13 -29.76 0.14 -4.15
CA PRO A 13 -30.62 0.25 -2.98
C PRO A 13 -31.42 1.56 -2.91
N ALA A 14 -32.75 1.44 -2.78
CA ALA A 14 -33.66 2.58 -2.70
C ALA A 14 -34.03 2.96 -1.25
N SER A 15 -33.73 2.07 -0.29
CA SER A 15 -34.01 2.22 1.15
C SER A 15 -32.86 1.67 1.98
N PHE A 16 -32.79 2.10 3.25
CA PHE A 16 -31.74 1.68 4.18
C PHE A 16 -31.72 0.16 4.46
N LYS A 17 -32.87 -0.53 4.42
CA LYS A 17 -32.96 -2.00 4.54
C LYS A 17 -32.26 -2.78 3.43
N MET A 18 -32.15 -2.19 2.23
CA MET A 18 -31.54 -2.85 1.06
C MET A 18 -30.01 -2.65 1.00
N VAL A 19 -29.42 -1.94 1.97
CA VAL A 19 -27.97 -1.70 2.02
C VAL A 19 -27.28 -2.87 2.72
N VAL A 20 -26.49 -3.62 1.95
CA VAL A 20 -25.78 -4.83 2.42
C VAL A 20 -24.49 -4.47 3.17
N GLY A 21 -24.18 -5.19 4.25
CA GLY A 21 -22.88 -5.15 4.95
C GLY A 21 -22.53 -3.88 5.74
N GLN A 22 -23.47 -2.94 5.93
CA GLN A 22 -23.20 -1.64 6.58
C GLN A 22 -24.10 -1.33 7.79
N ASP A 23 -24.59 -2.36 8.49
CA ASP A 23 -25.58 -2.25 9.58
C ASP A 23 -25.30 -1.15 10.60
N THR A 24 -24.07 -1.05 11.10
CA THR A 24 -23.69 -0.07 12.13
C THR A 24 -23.84 1.36 11.63
N ILE A 25 -23.50 1.62 10.37
CA ILE A 25 -23.62 2.94 9.75
C ILE A 25 -25.10 3.24 9.52
N VAL A 26 -25.84 2.29 8.94
CA VAL A 26 -27.28 2.42 8.66
C VAL A 26 -28.06 2.69 9.95
N LYS A 27 -27.82 1.95 11.03
CA LYS A 27 -28.42 2.18 12.36
C LYS A 27 -28.07 3.56 12.91
N THR A 28 -26.82 4.00 12.78
CA THR A 28 -26.39 5.33 13.24
C THR A 28 -27.07 6.45 12.45
N LEU A 29 -27.18 6.32 11.12
CA LEU A 29 -27.86 7.30 10.26
C LEU A 29 -29.36 7.36 10.55
N LYS A 30 -30.03 6.20 10.68
CA LYS A 30 -31.44 6.12 11.10
C LYS A 30 -31.66 6.82 12.45
N ASN A 31 -30.84 6.52 13.45
CA ASN A 31 -30.93 7.15 14.77
C ASN A 31 -30.68 8.67 14.73
N ALA A 32 -29.76 9.15 13.89
CA ALA A 32 -29.52 10.59 13.73
C ALA A 32 -30.72 11.31 13.11
N ILE A 33 -31.40 10.67 12.14
CA ILE A 33 -32.61 11.17 11.50
C ILE A 33 -33.78 11.18 12.49
N THR A 34 -34.09 10.05 13.15
CA THR A 34 -35.23 9.93 14.08
C THR A 34 -35.12 10.88 15.27
N ASN A 35 -33.91 11.12 15.79
CA ASN A 35 -33.69 12.05 16.90
C ASN A 35 -33.51 13.52 16.45
N ASN A 36 -33.65 13.84 15.15
CA ASN A 36 -33.34 15.16 14.56
C ASN A 36 -31.91 15.69 14.84
N HIS A 37 -30.97 14.83 15.26
CA HIS A 37 -29.57 15.18 15.52
C HIS A 37 -28.75 15.12 14.21
N LEU A 38 -29.14 15.93 13.23
CA LEU A 38 -28.48 16.01 11.93
C LEU A 38 -27.35 17.05 11.95
N ALA A 39 -26.11 16.58 11.84
CA ALA A 39 -24.94 17.42 11.56
C ALA A 39 -25.14 18.30 10.31
N GLN A 40 -24.34 19.36 10.15
CA GLN A 40 -24.37 20.22 8.95
C GLN A 40 -23.61 19.58 7.78
N ALA A 41 -22.51 18.89 8.06
CA ALA A 41 -21.70 18.17 7.07
C ALA A 41 -21.41 16.73 7.50
N PHE A 42 -21.58 15.80 6.56
CA PHE A 42 -21.32 14.37 6.67
C PHE A 42 -20.18 14.01 5.71
N LEU A 43 -19.22 13.18 6.15
CA LEU A 43 -18.15 12.67 5.30
C LEU A 43 -18.16 11.15 5.27
N PHE A 44 -18.47 10.57 4.12
CA PHE A 44 -18.53 9.14 3.88
C PHE A 44 -17.21 8.67 3.26
N THR A 45 -16.41 7.93 4.03
CA THR A 45 -15.10 7.41 3.61
C THR A 45 -15.14 5.90 3.41
N GLY A 46 -14.39 5.38 2.44
CA GLY A 46 -14.21 3.94 2.25
C GLY A 46 -13.99 3.57 0.78
N PRO A 47 -13.62 2.32 0.46
CA PRO A 47 -13.33 1.88 -0.91
C PRO A 47 -14.45 2.14 -1.94
N ARG A 48 -14.13 2.02 -3.22
CA ARG A 48 -15.10 2.21 -4.32
C ARG A 48 -16.15 1.09 -4.30
N GLY A 49 -17.32 1.35 -4.89
CA GLY A 49 -18.35 0.32 -5.11
C GLY A 49 -19.13 -0.21 -3.89
N ILE A 50 -18.77 0.18 -2.66
CA ILE A 50 -19.43 -0.24 -1.39
C ILE A 50 -20.74 0.52 -1.06
N GLY A 51 -21.24 1.38 -1.95
CA GLY A 51 -22.54 2.06 -1.78
C GLY A 51 -22.52 3.42 -1.05
N LYS A 52 -21.37 4.10 -0.91
CA LYS A 52 -21.27 5.45 -0.29
C LYS A 52 -22.29 6.46 -0.87
N THR A 53 -22.26 6.68 -2.18
CA THR A 53 -23.16 7.59 -2.91
C THR A 53 -24.61 7.14 -2.82
N THR A 54 -24.87 5.83 -2.81
CA THR A 54 -26.21 5.27 -2.62
C THR A 54 -26.76 5.61 -1.23
N CYS A 55 -25.96 5.44 -0.17
CA CYS A 55 -26.34 5.83 1.18
C CYS A 55 -26.55 7.34 1.32
N ALA A 56 -25.75 8.16 0.63
CA ALA A 56 -25.94 9.61 0.57
C ALA A 56 -27.30 9.98 -0.06
N ARG A 57 -27.66 9.33 -1.16
CA ARG A 57 -28.95 9.49 -1.85
C ARG A 57 -30.13 9.02 -1.00
N ILE A 58 -30.04 7.87 -0.34
CA ILE A 58 -31.08 7.38 0.59
C ILE A 58 -31.23 8.38 1.76
N MET A 59 -30.12 8.83 2.37
CA MET A 59 -30.14 9.79 3.46
C MET A 59 -30.80 11.12 3.04
N ALA A 60 -30.43 11.67 1.88
CA ALA A 60 -31.01 12.91 1.36
C ALA A 60 -32.54 12.79 1.16
N LYS A 61 -32.98 11.67 0.58
CA LYS A 61 -34.39 11.35 0.40
C LYS A 61 -35.15 11.20 1.73
N THR A 62 -34.54 10.57 2.73
CA THR A 62 -35.18 10.38 4.04
C THR A 62 -35.27 11.68 4.85
N ILE A 63 -34.26 12.56 4.79
CA ILE A 63 -34.26 13.85 5.49
C ILE A 63 -35.38 14.79 4.99
N ASN A 64 -35.68 14.78 3.69
CA ASN A 64 -36.75 15.60 3.10
C ASN A 64 -38.11 14.86 3.00
N CYS A 65 -38.23 13.66 3.54
CA CYS A 65 -39.49 12.94 3.59
C CYS A 65 -40.47 13.63 4.57
N THR A 66 -41.72 13.85 4.16
CA THR A 66 -42.75 14.44 5.03
C THR A 66 -43.42 13.43 5.97
N ASN A 67 -43.48 12.15 5.56
CA ASN A 67 -44.02 11.06 6.35
C ASN A 67 -42.94 9.99 6.52
N LEU A 68 -42.19 10.04 7.63
CA LEU A 68 -41.18 9.02 7.94
C LEU A 68 -41.87 7.81 8.58
N SER A 69 -41.44 6.60 8.21
CA SER A 69 -41.84 5.40 8.94
C SER A 69 -41.30 5.44 10.37
N PRO A 70 -41.91 4.74 11.34
CA PRO A 70 -41.40 4.64 12.72
C PRO A 70 -40.00 4.01 12.81
N GLU A 71 -39.52 3.35 11.74
CA GLU A 71 -38.18 2.78 11.62
C GLU A 71 -37.15 3.71 10.93
N GLY A 72 -37.50 4.99 10.73
CA GLY A 72 -36.63 6.00 10.12
C GLY A 72 -36.43 5.82 8.61
N GLU A 73 -37.47 5.43 7.87
CA GLU A 73 -37.40 5.21 6.42
C GLU A 73 -38.32 6.17 5.65
N ALA A 74 -37.96 6.46 4.39
CA ALA A 74 -38.76 7.29 3.50
C ALA A 74 -39.98 6.51 2.98
N CYS A 75 -41.17 7.11 3.00
CA CYS A 75 -42.42 6.45 2.59
C CYS A 75 -42.54 6.15 1.08
N ASN A 76 -41.67 6.70 0.23
CA ASN A 76 -41.72 6.63 -1.25
C ASN A 76 -42.95 7.26 -1.93
N GLU A 77 -44.05 7.48 -1.21
CA GLU A 77 -45.31 8.02 -1.72
C GLU A 77 -45.36 9.56 -1.73
N CYS A 78 -44.55 10.23 -0.89
CA CYS A 78 -44.59 11.69 -0.75
C CYS A 78 -44.13 12.45 -2.01
N HIS A 79 -44.60 13.68 -2.23
CA HIS A 79 -44.16 14.50 -3.37
C HIS A 79 -42.63 14.63 -3.45
N SER A 80 -41.97 14.98 -2.34
CA SER A 80 -40.49 15.01 -2.25
C SER A 80 -39.84 13.65 -2.59
N CYS A 81 -40.51 12.54 -2.27
CA CYS A 81 -40.03 11.18 -2.50
C CYS A 81 -40.12 10.82 -3.99
N GLN A 82 -41.24 11.17 -4.63
CA GLN A 82 -41.49 10.97 -6.06
C GLN A 82 -40.58 11.87 -6.91
N SER A 83 -40.50 13.17 -6.58
CA SER A 83 -39.63 14.14 -7.27
C SER A 83 -38.14 13.80 -7.17
N PHE A 84 -37.70 13.12 -6.09
CA PHE A 84 -36.35 12.57 -6.03
C PHE A 84 -36.19 11.32 -6.93
N ASN A 85 -37.17 10.42 -6.96
CA ASN A 85 -37.12 9.22 -7.81
C ASN A 85 -37.11 9.58 -9.31
N SER A 86 -37.81 10.65 -9.71
CA SER A 86 -37.83 11.17 -11.08
C SER A 86 -36.65 12.12 -11.41
N SER A 87 -35.71 12.32 -10.48
CA SER A 87 -34.59 13.28 -10.60
C SER A 87 -35.01 14.73 -10.87
N ALA A 88 -36.24 15.11 -10.50
CA ALA A 88 -36.80 16.47 -10.62
C ALA A 88 -36.76 17.27 -9.30
N SER A 89 -36.02 16.80 -8.29
CA SER A 89 -35.91 17.45 -6.97
C SER A 89 -35.02 18.71 -7.01
N PHE A 90 -35.64 19.89 -6.88
CA PHE A 90 -34.92 21.17 -6.78
C PHE A 90 -34.11 21.36 -5.48
N ASN A 91 -34.29 20.49 -4.47
CA ASN A 91 -33.67 20.64 -3.15
C ASN A 91 -32.53 19.64 -2.89
N ILE A 92 -32.22 18.77 -3.86
CA ILE A 92 -31.12 17.80 -3.75
C ILE A 92 -30.21 17.98 -4.96
N HIS A 93 -29.01 18.50 -4.73
CA HIS A 93 -27.99 18.72 -5.75
C HIS A 93 -26.93 17.63 -5.64
N GLU A 94 -26.77 16.84 -6.70
CA GLU A 94 -25.68 15.86 -6.83
C GLU A 94 -24.59 16.47 -7.73
N LEU A 95 -23.37 16.62 -7.19
CA LEU A 95 -22.19 17.08 -7.92
C LEU A 95 -21.10 16.00 -7.84
N ASP A 96 -20.63 15.55 -9.00
CA ASP A 96 -19.43 14.73 -9.12
C ASP A 96 -18.21 15.65 -9.21
N ALA A 97 -17.31 15.58 -8.22
CA ALA A 97 -16.10 16.37 -8.17
C ALA A 97 -15.02 15.91 -9.15
N ALA A 98 -15.10 14.69 -9.70
CA ALA A 98 -14.20 14.25 -10.76
C ALA A 98 -14.52 14.98 -12.09
N SER A 99 -15.80 15.24 -12.35
CA SER A 99 -16.27 15.95 -13.55
C SER A 99 -16.29 17.49 -13.39
N ASN A 100 -16.55 17.99 -12.19
CA ASN A 100 -16.71 19.43 -11.89
C ASN A 100 -15.70 19.88 -10.83
N ASN A 101 -14.40 19.85 -11.17
CA ASN A 101 -13.29 20.15 -10.25
C ASN A 101 -12.85 21.63 -10.20
N SER A 102 -13.51 22.49 -10.99
CA SER A 102 -13.14 23.89 -11.15
C SER A 102 -13.47 24.74 -9.91
N VAL A 103 -12.83 25.90 -9.80
CA VAL A 103 -13.10 26.83 -8.70
C VAL A 103 -14.43 27.56 -8.95
N GLU A 104 -14.79 27.76 -10.21
CA GLU A 104 -16.04 28.36 -10.67
C GLU A 104 -17.24 27.51 -10.27
N ASP A 105 -17.21 26.19 -10.48
CA ASP A 105 -18.32 25.28 -10.15
C ASP A 105 -18.64 25.29 -8.65
N ILE A 106 -17.61 25.26 -7.81
CA ILE A 106 -17.78 25.33 -6.36
C ILE A 106 -18.22 26.72 -5.90
N ARG A 107 -17.77 27.82 -6.53
CA ARG A 107 -18.33 29.16 -6.25
C ARG A 107 -19.81 29.24 -6.60
N ASN A 108 -20.20 28.74 -7.77
CA ASN A 108 -21.60 28.67 -8.21
C ASN A 108 -22.46 27.87 -7.22
N LEU A 109 -21.95 26.74 -6.72
CA LEU A 109 -22.60 25.95 -5.67
C LEU A 109 -22.72 26.75 -4.36
N VAL A 110 -21.66 27.43 -3.92
CA VAL A 110 -21.64 28.26 -2.70
C VAL A 110 -22.66 29.40 -2.78
N ASP A 111 -22.82 30.03 -3.94
CA ASP A 111 -23.84 31.07 -4.14
C ASP A 111 -25.27 30.48 -4.17
N GLN A 112 -25.45 29.28 -4.74
CA GLN A 112 -26.72 28.54 -4.64
C GLN A 112 -27.06 28.10 -3.20
N VAL A 113 -26.06 27.87 -2.33
CA VAL A 113 -26.26 27.54 -0.91
C VAL A 113 -26.90 28.71 -0.14
N ARG A 114 -26.66 29.97 -0.55
CA ARG A 114 -27.26 31.15 0.09
C ARG A 114 -28.76 31.29 -0.16
N VAL A 115 -29.29 30.59 -1.17
CA VAL A 115 -30.71 30.63 -1.55
C VAL A 115 -31.50 29.56 -0.76
N PRO A 116 -32.50 29.94 0.05
CA PRO A 116 -33.29 28.99 0.84
C PRO A 116 -34.06 28.01 -0.06
N PRO A 117 -34.41 26.80 0.45
CA PRO A 117 -35.19 25.82 -0.30
C PRO A 117 -36.59 26.38 -0.62
N GLN A 118 -37.08 26.13 -1.83
CA GLN A 118 -38.44 26.52 -2.24
C GLN A 118 -39.50 25.48 -1.78
N GLU A 119 -39.08 24.25 -1.50
CA GLU A 119 -39.95 23.18 -1.03
C GLU A 119 -39.20 22.32 0.00
N GLY A 120 -39.91 21.70 0.95
CA GLY A 120 -39.28 20.87 1.98
C GLY A 120 -38.55 21.66 3.08
N LYS A 121 -37.73 20.96 3.88
CA LYS A 121 -37.05 21.53 5.06
C LYS A 121 -35.57 21.81 4.86
N TYR A 122 -34.88 21.00 4.06
CA TYR A 122 -33.44 21.06 3.89
C TYR A 122 -33.04 21.07 2.42
N LYS A 123 -31.98 21.82 2.11
CA LYS A 123 -31.32 21.83 0.80
C LYS A 123 -30.03 21.01 0.93
N ILE A 124 -29.95 19.92 0.18
CA ILE A 124 -28.96 18.86 0.40
C ILE A 124 -28.00 18.81 -0.78
N TYR A 125 -26.70 18.88 -0.49
CA TYR A 125 -25.62 18.88 -1.46
C TYR A 125 -24.81 17.59 -1.29
N ILE A 126 -24.92 16.69 -2.26
CA ILE A 126 -24.13 15.46 -2.32
C ILE A 126 -22.95 15.73 -3.24
N ILE A 127 -21.72 15.66 -2.69
CA ILE A 127 -20.48 15.84 -3.45
C ILE A 127 -19.74 14.51 -3.46
N ASP A 128 -19.74 13.82 -4.60
CA ASP A 128 -19.04 12.53 -4.75
C ASP A 128 -17.59 12.72 -5.19
N GLU A 129 -16.74 11.76 -4.81
CA GLU A 129 -15.27 11.77 -4.91
C GLU A 129 -14.62 13.13 -4.61
N VAL A 130 -15.03 13.77 -3.51
CA VAL A 130 -14.65 15.15 -3.13
C VAL A 130 -13.13 15.39 -3.08
N HIS A 131 -12.32 14.33 -2.92
CA HIS A 131 -10.85 14.41 -2.99
C HIS A 131 -10.30 14.84 -4.35
N MET A 132 -11.12 14.84 -5.41
CA MET A 132 -10.78 15.30 -6.76
C MET A 132 -10.90 16.82 -6.93
N LEU A 133 -11.46 17.55 -5.96
CA LEU A 133 -11.52 19.01 -6.00
C LEU A 133 -10.12 19.64 -5.95
N SER A 134 -9.94 20.72 -6.72
CA SER A 134 -8.72 21.53 -6.65
C SER A 134 -8.56 22.20 -5.28
N GLN A 135 -7.32 22.46 -4.85
CA GLN A 135 -7.05 23.12 -3.55
C GLN A 135 -7.73 24.50 -3.43
N ALA A 136 -7.82 25.24 -4.55
CA ALA A 136 -8.52 26.52 -4.60
C ALA A 136 -10.05 26.36 -4.43
N ALA A 137 -10.64 25.32 -5.01
CA ALA A 137 -12.05 24.97 -4.80
C ALA A 137 -12.32 24.55 -3.35
N PHE A 138 -11.46 23.74 -2.74
CA PHE A 138 -11.54 23.40 -1.32
C PHE A 138 -11.51 24.64 -0.40
N ASN A 139 -10.61 25.59 -0.66
CA ASN A 139 -10.52 26.83 0.12
C ASN A 139 -11.74 27.75 -0.05
N ALA A 140 -12.37 27.75 -1.23
CA ALA A 140 -13.65 28.44 -1.43
C ALA A 140 -14.77 27.78 -0.62
N PHE A 141 -14.80 26.44 -0.58
CA PHE A 141 -15.82 25.66 0.13
C PHE A 141 -15.69 25.72 1.66
N LEU A 142 -14.47 25.88 2.21
CA LEU A 142 -14.23 25.97 3.65
C LEU A 142 -15.09 27.03 4.36
N LYS A 143 -15.24 28.22 3.77
CA LYS A 143 -16.06 29.31 4.33
C LYS A 143 -17.52 28.90 4.52
N THR A 144 -18.05 28.10 3.60
CA THR A 144 -19.43 27.61 3.63
C THR A 144 -19.59 26.40 4.55
N LEU A 145 -18.54 25.62 4.79
CA LEU A 145 -18.51 24.57 5.82
C LEU A 145 -18.30 25.13 7.25
N GLU A 146 -17.75 26.32 7.39
CA GLU A 146 -17.58 27.02 8.67
C GLU A 146 -18.87 27.67 9.16
N GLU A 147 -19.58 28.38 8.27
CA GLU A 147 -20.83 29.06 8.59
C GLU A 147 -21.99 28.61 7.66
N PRO A 148 -22.35 27.31 7.63
CA PRO A 148 -23.42 26.82 6.76
C PRO A 148 -24.81 27.30 7.26
N PRO A 149 -25.71 27.72 6.35
CA PRO A 149 -27.10 28.00 6.70
C PRO A 149 -27.78 26.80 7.37
N ALA A 150 -28.67 27.03 8.34
CA ALA A 150 -29.32 25.94 9.10
C ALA A 150 -30.11 24.94 8.24
N TYR A 151 -30.59 25.37 7.07
CA TYR A 151 -31.28 24.54 6.08
C TYR A 151 -30.34 23.79 5.13
N ALA A 152 -29.05 24.16 5.04
CA ALA A 152 -28.09 23.54 4.15
C ALA A 152 -27.46 22.30 4.81
N LYS A 153 -27.40 21.19 4.06
CA LYS A 153 -26.79 19.94 4.50
C LYS A 153 -25.84 19.41 3.45
N PHE A 154 -24.60 19.13 3.83
CA PHE A 154 -23.56 18.61 2.95
C PHE A 154 -23.30 17.13 3.21
N ILE A 155 -23.29 16.30 2.16
CA ILE A 155 -22.90 14.90 2.22
C ILE A 155 -21.74 14.70 1.25
N LEU A 156 -20.54 14.65 1.79
CA LEU A 156 -19.30 14.47 1.04
C LEU A 156 -18.97 12.97 0.98
N ALA A 157 -18.65 12.44 -0.18
CA ALA A 157 -18.15 11.07 -0.32
C ALA A 157 -16.72 11.07 -0.88
N THR A 158 -15.88 10.18 -0.38
CA THR A 158 -14.51 9.98 -0.90
C THR A 158 -14.06 8.54 -0.77
N THR A 159 -13.36 8.04 -1.79
CA THR A 159 -12.53 6.85 -1.71
C THR A 159 -11.26 7.05 -0.89
N GLU A 160 -10.68 8.25 -0.93
CA GLU A 160 -9.39 8.56 -0.33
C GLU A 160 -9.53 9.58 0.80
N ARG A 161 -9.55 9.10 2.05
CA ARG A 161 -9.62 9.96 3.25
C ARG A 161 -8.37 10.83 3.44
N HIS A 162 -7.20 10.32 3.07
CA HIS A 162 -5.90 10.96 3.35
C HIS A 162 -5.63 12.19 2.46
N LYS A 163 -6.27 12.28 1.29
CA LYS A 163 -6.24 13.46 0.41
C LYS A 163 -7.10 14.63 0.91
N ILE A 164 -7.98 14.41 1.90
CA ILE A 164 -8.84 15.46 2.44
C ILE A 164 -8.09 16.27 3.50
N ILE A 165 -8.09 17.59 3.34
CA ILE A 165 -7.44 18.51 4.28
C ILE A 165 -8.03 18.38 5.71
N PRO A 166 -7.19 18.39 6.77
CA PRO A 166 -7.66 18.21 8.15
C PRO A 166 -8.73 19.21 8.62
N THR A 167 -8.76 20.41 8.03
CA THR A 167 -9.75 21.46 8.31
C THR A 167 -11.17 21.10 7.88
N ILE A 168 -11.35 20.21 6.90
CA ILE A 168 -12.66 19.66 6.52
C ILE A 168 -13.00 18.48 7.43
N LEU A 169 -12.02 17.63 7.74
CA LEU A 169 -12.20 16.48 8.64
C LEU A 169 -12.67 16.90 10.04
N SER A 170 -12.23 18.05 10.55
CA SER A 170 -12.67 18.58 11.85
C SER A 170 -14.10 19.15 11.87
N ARG A 171 -14.69 19.42 10.69
CA ARG A 171 -16.02 20.05 10.54
C ARG A 171 -17.10 19.09 10.02
N CYS A 172 -16.71 17.87 9.63
CA CYS A 172 -17.63 16.86 9.12
C CYS A 172 -17.77 15.70 10.11
N GLN A 173 -18.99 15.16 10.26
CA GLN A 173 -19.19 13.90 10.95
C GLN A 173 -18.75 12.74 10.02
N ILE A 174 -17.73 11.99 10.42
CA ILE A 174 -17.07 11.00 9.56
C ILE A 174 -17.69 9.60 9.76
N TYR A 175 -18.12 8.98 8.67
CA TYR A 175 -18.64 7.62 8.61
C TYR A 175 -17.72 6.76 7.73
N ASN A 176 -17.10 5.75 8.32
CA ASN A 176 -16.16 4.88 7.63
C ASN A 176 -16.82 3.56 7.20
N PHE A 177 -17.17 3.48 5.92
CA PHE A 177 -17.74 2.32 5.27
C PHE A 177 -16.68 1.22 5.12
N LYS A 178 -17.02 0.01 5.54
CA LYS A 178 -16.15 -1.15 5.44
C LYS A 178 -16.31 -1.85 4.09
N ARG A 179 -15.39 -2.75 3.75
CA ARG A 179 -15.63 -3.74 2.70
C ARG A 179 -16.79 -4.65 3.12
N ILE A 180 -17.62 -5.03 2.15
CA ILE A 180 -18.71 -6.00 2.35
C ILE A 180 -18.05 -7.39 2.36
N THR A 181 -18.56 -8.33 3.17
CA THR A 181 -18.01 -9.70 3.23
C THR A 181 -18.34 -10.47 1.96
N VAL A 182 -17.58 -11.54 1.68
CA VAL A 182 -17.77 -12.36 0.49
C VAL A 182 -19.12 -13.10 0.57
N GLU A 183 -19.51 -13.53 1.76
CA GLU A 183 -20.80 -14.17 2.07
C GLU A 183 -21.99 -13.24 1.81
N ASP A 184 -21.90 -11.98 2.27
CA ASP A 184 -22.92 -10.96 2.07
C ASP A 184 -23.09 -10.62 0.58
N ILE A 185 -21.99 -10.53 -0.17
CA ILE A 185 -22.04 -10.30 -1.63
C ILE A 185 -22.65 -11.51 -2.33
N ALA A 186 -22.20 -12.74 -2.03
CA ALA A 186 -22.71 -13.95 -2.66
C ALA A 186 -24.20 -14.16 -2.37
N GLY A 187 -24.64 -13.90 -1.14
CA GLY A 187 -26.06 -13.94 -0.75
C GLY A 187 -26.91 -12.91 -1.50
N TYR A 188 -26.39 -11.69 -1.71
CA TYR A 188 -27.08 -10.67 -2.49
C TYR A 188 -27.11 -10.99 -3.99
N LEU A 189 -26.01 -11.50 -4.56
CA LEU A 189 -25.97 -11.95 -5.95
C LEU A 189 -26.97 -13.08 -6.19
N LYS A 190 -27.17 -13.99 -5.22
CA LYS A 190 -28.18 -15.04 -5.30
C LYS A 190 -29.60 -14.46 -5.39
N TYR A 191 -29.93 -13.48 -4.54
CA TYR A 191 -31.21 -12.77 -4.61
C TYR A 191 -31.42 -12.06 -5.96
N VAL A 192 -30.36 -11.49 -6.54
CA VAL A 192 -30.41 -10.89 -7.88
C VAL A 192 -30.65 -11.96 -8.96
N ALA A 193 -29.92 -13.08 -8.93
CA ALA A 193 -30.10 -14.19 -9.88
C ALA A 193 -31.52 -14.77 -9.85
N GLU A 194 -32.07 -15.00 -8.64
CA GLU A 194 -33.47 -15.41 -8.45
C GLU A 194 -34.46 -14.38 -9.01
N SER A 195 -34.17 -13.08 -8.85
CA SER A 195 -34.99 -11.98 -9.36
C SER A 195 -34.94 -11.81 -10.89
N GLU A 196 -33.89 -12.29 -11.56
CA GLU A 196 -33.72 -12.24 -13.01
C GLU A 196 -34.08 -13.56 -13.71
N GLY A 197 -34.33 -14.63 -12.96
CA GLY A 197 -34.60 -15.96 -13.50
C GLY A 197 -33.36 -16.59 -14.14
N VAL A 198 -32.20 -16.40 -13.48
CA VAL A 198 -30.90 -16.98 -13.83
C VAL A 198 -30.57 -18.07 -12.81
N GLU A 199 -30.28 -19.27 -13.28
CA GLU A 199 -29.80 -20.37 -12.43
C GLU A 199 -28.29 -20.23 -12.24
N ALA A 200 -27.86 -19.92 -11.01
CA ALA A 200 -26.45 -19.69 -10.69
C ALA A 200 -25.98 -20.61 -9.55
N GLU A 201 -24.86 -21.29 -9.77
CA GLU A 201 -24.24 -22.15 -8.75
C GLU A 201 -23.68 -21.31 -7.60
N SER A 202 -23.84 -21.79 -6.36
CA SER A 202 -23.39 -21.04 -5.16
C SER A 202 -21.89 -20.79 -5.16
N ASP A 203 -21.08 -21.73 -5.65
CA ASP A 203 -19.63 -21.60 -5.72
C ASP A 203 -19.20 -20.60 -6.82
N ALA A 204 -19.95 -20.55 -7.93
CA ALA A 204 -19.76 -19.57 -9.00
C ALA A 204 -20.02 -18.12 -8.49
N LEU A 205 -21.11 -17.92 -7.73
CA LEU A 205 -21.41 -16.64 -7.09
C LEU A 205 -20.34 -16.24 -6.04
N HIS A 206 -19.78 -17.21 -5.32
CA HIS A 206 -18.71 -16.97 -4.35
C HIS A 206 -17.41 -16.52 -5.03
N ILE A 207 -17.04 -17.09 -6.19
CA ILE A 207 -15.89 -16.61 -7.00
C ILE A 207 -16.12 -15.17 -7.47
N ILE A 208 -17.31 -14.82 -7.97
CA ILE A 208 -17.64 -13.44 -8.38
C ILE A 208 -17.51 -12.48 -7.19
N ALA A 209 -18.01 -12.88 -6.02
CA ALA A 209 -17.91 -12.11 -4.79
C ALA A 209 -16.45 -11.91 -4.33
N GLN A 210 -15.61 -12.95 -4.41
CA GLN A 210 -14.19 -12.90 -4.07
C GLN A 210 -13.41 -11.99 -5.03
N LYS A 211 -13.66 -12.11 -6.35
CA LYS A 211 -13.04 -11.26 -7.39
C LYS A 211 -13.42 -9.78 -7.25
N ALA A 212 -14.59 -9.49 -6.66
CA ALA A 212 -15.07 -8.13 -6.44
C ALA A 212 -14.45 -7.41 -5.23
N ASP A 213 -13.61 -8.07 -4.43
CA ASP A 213 -12.79 -7.46 -3.36
C ASP A 213 -13.59 -6.58 -2.36
N GLY A 214 -14.81 -7.01 -2.05
CA GLY A 214 -15.73 -6.31 -1.14
C GLY A 214 -16.56 -5.18 -1.75
N ALA A 215 -16.48 -4.95 -3.07
CA ALA A 215 -17.18 -3.89 -3.78
C ALA A 215 -18.42 -4.39 -4.55
N MET A 216 -19.61 -4.22 -3.97
CA MET A 216 -20.88 -4.74 -4.53
C MET A 216 -21.22 -4.22 -5.94
N ARG A 217 -20.88 -2.96 -6.27
CA ARG A 217 -21.07 -2.44 -7.65
C ARG A 217 -20.25 -3.24 -8.67
N ASP A 218 -19.03 -3.56 -8.31
CA ASP A 218 -18.09 -4.25 -9.19
C ASP A 218 -18.53 -5.75 -9.29
N ALA A 219 -19.01 -6.36 -8.19
CA ALA A 219 -19.64 -7.69 -8.18
C ALA A 219 -20.87 -7.82 -9.11
N LEU A 220 -21.79 -6.85 -9.04
CA LEU A 220 -22.99 -6.83 -9.93
C LEU A 220 -22.60 -6.65 -11.40
N SER A 221 -21.53 -5.91 -11.67
CA SER A 221 -21.04 -5.68 -13.04
C SER A 221 -20.40 -6.96 -13.62
N LEU A 222 -19.67 -7.72 -12.80
CA LEU A 222 -19.16 -9.04 -13.16
C LEU A 222 -20.30 -10.06 -13.35
N PHE A 223 -21.34 -10.02 -12.51
CA PHE A 223 -22.52 -10.86 -12.69
C PHE A 223 -23.23 -10.61 -14.03
N ASP A 224 -23.47 -9.34 -14.40
CA ASP A 224 -24.06 -8.98 -15.71
C ASP A 224 -23.21 -9.48 -16.89
N GLN A 225 -21.88 -9.43 -16.76
CA GLN A 225 -20.95 -9.98 -17.76
C GLN A 225 -21.10 -11.51 -17.88
N MET A 226 -21.28 -12.23 -16.78
CA MET A 226 -21.53 -13.69 -16.80
C MET A 226 -22.87 -14.04 -17.43
N VAL A 227 -23.95 -13.32 -17.10
CA VAL A 227 -25.28 -13.49 -17.73
C VAL A 227 -25.20 -13.24 -19.24
N THR A 228 -24.42 -12.24 -19.66
CA THR A 228 -24.24 -11.92 -21.09
C THR A 228 -23.48 -13.02 -21.84
N PHE A 229 -22.55 -13.72 -21.18
CA PHE A 229 -21.69 -14.74 -21.81
C PHE A 229 -22.28 -16.16 -21.74
N SER A 230 -22.79 -16.55 -20.57
CA SER A 230 -23.31 -17.91 -20.29
C SER A 230 -24.82 -18.01 -20.43
N GLY A 231 -25.52 -16.88 -20.63
CA GLY A 231 -26.97 -16.83 -20.72
C GLY A 231 -27.62 -16.99 -19.36
N LYS A 232 -28.54 -17.95 -19.24
CA LYS A 232 -29.35 -18.16 -18.02
C LYS A 232 -28.76 -19.15 -17.02
N GLU A 233 -27.66 -19.81 -17.34
CA GLU A 233 -27.00 -20.80 -16.49
C GLU A 233 -25.58 -20.32 -16.18
N ILE A 234 -25.30 -20.00 -14.92
CA ILE A 234 -23.97 -19.58 -14.45
C ILE A 234 -23.34 -20.74 -13.69
N SER A 235 -22.52 -21.52 -14.38
CA SER A 235 -21.72 -22.59 -13.80
C SER A 235 -20.37 -22.08 -13.28
N TYR A 236 -19.79 -22.81 -12.32
CA TYR A 236 -18.45 -22.60 -11.76
C TYR A 236 -17.38 -22.49 -12.86
N ARG A 237 -17.41 -23.39 -13.85
CA ARG A 237 -16.45 -23.41 -14.97
C ARG A 237 -16.57 -22.18 -15.87
N SER A 238 -17.78 -21.80 -16.24
CA SER A 238 -18.03 -20.62 -17.08
C SER A 238 -17.52 -19.33 -16.43
N VAL A 239 -17.65 -19.21 -15.10
CA VAL A 239 -17.12 -18.07 -14.34
C VAL A 239 -15.59 -18.06 -14.31
N ILE A 240 -14.95 -19.22 -14.15
CA ILE A 240 -13.48 -19.37 -14.15
C ILE A 240 -12.88 -18.99 -15.50
N GLU A 241 -13.43 -19.55 -16.59
CA GLU A 241 -13.01 -19.26 -17.96
C GLU A 241 -13.17 -17.77 -18.31
N ASN A 242 -14.30 -17.16 -17.96
CA ASN A 242 -14.59 -15.76 -18.33
C ASN A 242 -13.87 -14.74 -17.45
N LEU A 243 -13.72 -14.98 -16.13
CA LEU A 243 -12.95 -14.10 -15.24
C LEU A 243 -11.42 -14.26 -15.42
N ASN A 244 -10.98 -15.20 -16.26
CA ASN A 244 -9.59 -15.63 -16.41
C ASN A 244 -8.95 -15.88 -15.03
N ILE A 245 -9.69 -16.58 -14.16
CA ILE A 245 -9.23 -17.01 -12.83
C ILE A 245 -8.75 -18.44 -12.98
N LEU A 246 -7.59 -18.76 -12.40
CA LEU A 246 -7.11 -20.12 -12.39
C LEU A 246 -7.94 -20.97 -11.43
N ASP A 247 -8.42 -22.12 -11.93
CA ASP A 247 -9.14 -23.09 -11.10
C ASP A 247 -8.29 -23.47 -9.88
N PHE A 248 -8.92 -23.58 -8.72
CA PHE A 248 -8.28 -24.07 -7.51
C PHE A 248 -7.67 -25.45 -7.73
N ASP A 249 -8.29 -26.30 -8.56
CA ASP A 249 -7.74 -27.61 -8.93
C ASP A 249 -6.33 -27.53 -9.54
N ASN A 250 -6.00 -26.48 -10.31
CA ASN A 250 -4.65 -26.29 -10.85
C ASN A 250 -3.63 -25.98 -9.73
N TYR A 251 -4.02 -25.16 -8.74
CA TYR A 251 -3.16 -24.88 -7.59
C TYR A 251 -2.97 -26.11 -6.70
N PHE A 252 -4.02 -26.92 -6.49
CA PHE A 252 -3.91 -28.21 -5.81
C PHE A 252 -2.93 -29.13 -6.55
N GLN A 253 -3.02 -29.27 -7.88
CA GLN A 253 -2.11 -30.08 -8.69
C GLN A 253 -0.67 -29.59 -8.64
N PHE A 254 -0.42 -28.29 -8.77
CA PHE A 254 0.91 -27.71 -8.59
C PHE A 254 1.52 -28.07 -7.23
N THR A 255 0.75 -27.91 -6.15
CA THR A 255 1.22 -28.25 -4.81
C THR A 255 1.53 -29.75 -4.68
N ASP A 256 0.73 -30.63 -5.27
CA ASP A 256 1.01 -32.08 -5.29
C ASP A 256 2.29 -32.41 -6.11
N PHE A 257 2.53 -31.72 -7.22
CA PHE A 257 3.79 -31.82 -7.98
C PHE A 257 5.00 -31.31 -7.17
N PHE A 258 4.85 -30.24 -6.38
CA PHE A 258 5.92 -29.75 -5.51
C PHE A 258 6.21 -30.69 -4.34
N ILE A 259 5.18 -31.30 -3.74
CA ILE A 259 5.32 -32.30 -2.66
C ILE A 259 6.01 -33.56 -3.18
N THR A 260 5.70 -34.00 -4.41
CA THR A 260 6.31 -35.18 -5.04
C THR A 260 7.68 -34.89 -5.69
N GLY A 261 8.03 -33.62 -5.90
CA GLY A 261 9.26 -33.21 -6.58
C GLY A 261 9.22 -33.34 -8.11
N ASP A 262 8.04 -33.55 -8.71
CA ASP A 262 7.90 -33.65 -10.16
C ASP A 262 7.85 -32.27 -10.82
N TYR A 263 9.04 -31.71 -11.04
CA TYR A 263 9.23 -30.47 -11.78
C TYR A 263 8.76 -30.55 -13.25
N ARG A 264 8.61 -31.74 -13.83
CA ARG A 264 8.20 -31.91 -15.23
C ARG A 264 6.69 -31.75 -15.35
N GLY A 265 5.93 -32.44 -14.50
CA GLY A 265 4.48 -32.24 -14.38
C GLY A 265 4.12 -30.79 -14.12
N ALA A 266 4.83 -30.13 -13.19
CA ALA A 266 4.62 -28.71 -12.90
C ALA A 266 4.92 -27.77 -14.08
N LEU A 267 5.99 -28.03 -14.87
CA LEU A 267 6.29 -27.21 -16.05
C LEU A 267 5.30 -27.43 -17.21
N VAL A 268 4.78 -28.64 -17.39
CA VAL A 268 3.71 -28.90 -18.38
C VAL A 268 2.44 -28.14 -17.99
N LEU A 269 2.01 -28.25 -16.72
CA LEU A 269 0.84 -27.52 -16.20
C LEU A 269 1.01 -25.99 -16.34
N LEU A 270 2.22 -25.46 -16.10
CA LEU A 270 2.52 -24.04 -16.35
C LEU A 270 2.36 -23.67 -17.84
N SER A 271 2.78 -24.53 -18.76
CA SER A 271 2.63 -24.33 -20.22
C SER A 271 1.16 -24.36 -20.66
N ASP A 272 0.36 -25.29 -20.13
CA ASP A 272 -1.07 -25.39 -20.43
C ASP A 272 -1.83 -24.14 -19.94
N ILE A 273 -1.47 -23.63 -18.76
CA ILE A 273 -2.01 -22.39 -18.20
C ILE A 273 -1.57 -21.16 -19.00
N THR A 274 -0.29 -21.01 -19.29
CA THR A 274 0.21 -19.83 -20.02
C THR A 274 -0.28 -19.79 -21.47
N SER A 275 -0.42 -20.94 -22.13
CA SER A 275 -1.03 -21.04 -23.46
C SER A 275 -2.53 -20.76 -23.47
N SER A 276 -3.23 -20.99 -22.35
CA SER A 276 -4.62 -20.58 -22.15
C SER A 276 -4.81 -19.07 -21.93
N GLY A 277 -3.72 -18.28 -21.86
CA GLY A 277 -3.78 -16.82 -21.80
C GLY A 277 -3.85 -16.21 -20.39
N PHE A 278 -3.48 -16.95 -19.36
CA PHE A 278 -3.37 -16.44 -17.99
C PHE A 278 -2.07 -15.63 -17.78
N ASP A 279 -2.16 -14.48 -17.10
CA ASP A 279 -0.97 -13.70 -16.69
C ASP A 279 -0.23 -14.43 -15.56
N GLY A 280 1.09 -14.54 -15.68
CA GLY A 280 1.96 -15.06 -14.63
C GLY A 280 1.85 -14.34 -13.30
N GLN A 281 1.50 -13.06 -13.27
CA GLN A 281 1.26 -12.36 -12.00
C GLN A 281 0.02 -12.90 -11.26
N HIS A 282 -0.99 -13.38 -12.00
CA HIS A 282 -2.14 -14.07 -11.41
C HIS A 282 -1.78 -15.50 -10.95
N ILE A 283 -0.90 -16.20 -11.67
CA ILE A 283 -0.34 -17.50 -11.21
C ILE A 283 0.38 -17.32 -9.88
N ILE A 284 1.31 -16.36 -9.78
CA ILE A 284 2.11 -16.13 -8.57
C ILE A 284 1.22 -15.72 -7.39
N SER A 285 0.38 -14.69 -7.56
CA SER A 285 -0.47 -14.19 -6.46
C SER A 285 -1.54 -15.21 -6.02
N GLY A 286 -2.11 -15.99 -6.94
CA GLY A 286 -3.01 -17.09 -6.60
C GLY A 286 -2.30 -18.23 -5.87
N MET A 287 -1.06 -18.56 -6.27
CA MET A 287 -0.24 -19.55 -5.57
C MET A 287 0.10 -19.09 -4.15
N SER A 288 0.49 -17.82 -3.95
CA SER A 288 0.72 -17.25 -2.61
C SER A 288 -0.51 -17.40 -1.71
N ASN A 289 -1.70 -17.10 -2.25
CA ASN A 289 -2.96 -17.26 -1.51
C ASN A 289 -3.28 -18.73 -1.22
N HIS A 290 -3.03 -19.64 -2.15
CA HIS A 290 -3.23 -21.08 -1.96
C HIS A 290 -2.31 -21.67 -0.88
N ILE A 291 -1.00 -21.35 -0.92
CA ILE A 291 -0.03 -21.77 0.10
C ILE A 291 -0.35 -21.17 1.47
N ARG A 292 -0.78 -19.89 1.52
CA ARG A 292 -1.30 -19.26 2.74
C ARG A 292 -2.52 -20.02 3.30
N ASN A 293 -3.47 -20.36 2.45
CA ASN A 293 -4.68 -21.09 2.86
C ASN A 293 -4.35 -22.51 3.37
N LEU A 294 -3.39 -23.22 2.76
CA LEU A 294 -2.88 -24.50 3.26
C LEU A 294 -2.23 -24.35 4.65
N LEU A 295 -1.43 -23.31 4.86
CA LEU A 295 -0.82 -23.02 6.16
C LEU A 295 -1.90 -22.74 7.22
N MET A 296 -2.93 -21.96 6.88
CA MET A 296 -4.05 -21.63 7.78
C MET A 296 -4.99 -22.82 8.03
N ALA A 297 -5.12 -23.77 7.10
CA ALA A 297 -5.97 -24.96 7.24
C ALA A 297 -5.36 -26.06 8.14
N ARG A 298 -4.09 -25.91 8.52
CA ARG A 298 -3.33 -26.90 9.30
C ARG A 298 -3.56 -26.80 10.81
N ASP A 299 -3.81 -25.60 11.35
CA ASP A 299 -4.19 -25.39 12.75
C ASP A 299 -5.71 -25.18 12.86
N PRO A 300 -6.43 -25.96 13.70
CA PRO A 300 -7.86 -25.81 13.92
C PRO A 300 -8.30 -24.40 14.36
N ALA A 301 -7.44 -23.63 15.02
CA ALA A 301 -7.73 -22.25 15.41
C ALA A 301 -7.75 -21.31 14.20
N THR A 302 -6.79 -21.45 13.29
CA THR A 302 -6.69 -20.61 12.07
C THR A 302 -7.60 -21.06 10.94
N ALA A 303 -8.13 -22.28 10.96
CA ALA A 303 -9.11 -22.76 9.98
C ALA A 303 -10.39 -21.89 9.95
N SER A 304 -10.71 -21.20 11.04
CA SER A 304 -11.81 -20.21 11.13
C SER A 304 -11.58 -18.93 10.32
N LEU A 305 -10.35 -18.69 9.83
CA LEU A 305 -9.96 -17.53 9.03
C LEU A 305 -9.90 -17.83 7.53
N LEU A 306 -10.25 -19.05 7.09
CA LEU A 306 -10.39 -19.35 5.66
C LEU A 306 -11.70 -18.76 5.11
N GLU A 307 -11.56 -17.79 4.21
CA GLU A 307 -12.62 -17.30 3.32
C GLU A 307 -12.85 -18.32 2.19
N ALA A 308 -13.29 -19.54 2.53
CA ALA A 308 -13.48 -20.63 1.58
C ALA A 308 -14.69 -21.53 1.94
N GLY A 309 -15.46 -21.94 0.93
CA GLY A 309 -16.62 -22.80 1.08
C GLY A 309 -16.32 -24.16 1.75
N VAL A 310 -17.35 -24.75 2.37
CA VAL A 310 -17.25 -25.95 3.23
C VAL A 310 -16.58 -27.16 2.54
N GLN A 311 -16.77 -27.32 1.22
CA GLN A 311 -16.11 -28.39 0.47
C GLN A 311 -14.62 -28.11 0.22
N MET A 312 -14.27 -26.87 -0.13
CA MET A 312 -12.89 -26.46 -0.36
C MET A 312 -12.06 -26.53 0.93
N SER A 313 -12.62 -26.08 2.06
CA SER A 313 -11.98 -26.18 3.38
C SER A 313 -11.46 -27.60 3.68
N LYS A 314 -12.26 -28.64 3.39
CA LYS A 314 -11.84 -30.05 3.56
C LYS A 314 -10.66 -30.45 2.66
N ARG A 315 -10.63 -30.00 1.40
CA ARG A 315 -9.51 -30.29 0.47
C ARG A 315 -8.22 -29.59 0.92
N TYR A 316 -8.34 -28.36 1.41
CA TYR A 316 -7.22 -27.65 2.04
C TYR A 316 -6.66 -28.41 3.26
N THR A 317 -7.51 -28.93 4.15
CA THR A 317 -7.04 -29.71 5.32
C THR A 317 -6.33 -31.02 4.93
N ASP A 318 -6.84 -31.75 3.92
CA ASP A 318 -6.21 -33.00 3.44
C ASP A 318 -4.82 -32.74 2.84
N GLN A 319 -4.68 -31.75 1.95
CA GLN A 319 -3.38 -31.41 1.36
C GLN A 319 -2.42 -30.76 2.38
N ALA A 320 -2.91 -29.94 3.32
CA ALA A 320 -2.10 -29.39 4.41
C ALA A 320 -1.57 -30.46 5.37
N GLY A 321 -2.22 -31.63 5.44
CA GLY A 321 -1.70 -32.80 6.15
C GLY A 321 -0.52 -33.50 5.45
N ARG A 322 -0.41 -33.36 4.11
CA ARG A 322 0.67 -33.95 3.29
C ARG A 322 1.87 -33.02 3.14
N ALA A 323 1.65 -31.71 3.17
CA ALA A 323 2.69 -30.70 3.01
C ALA A 323 3.50 -30.47 4.31
N PRO A 324 4.85 -30.55 4.28
CA PRO A 324 5.67 -30.17 5.41
C PRO A 324 5.58 -28.65 5.72
N GLU A 325 5.60 -28.29 7.00
CA GLU A 325 5.51 -26.88 7.44
C GLU A 325 6.64 -26.02 6.89
N SER A 326 7.86 -26.54 6.94
CA SER A 326 9.07 -25.89 6.39
C SER A 326 9.00 -25.68 4.87
N PHE A 327 8.25 -26.53 4.15
CA PHE A 327 7.99 -26.33 2.73
C PHE A 327 6.97 -25.21 2.50
N LEU A 328 5.87 -25.17 3.26
CA LEU A 328 4.84 -24.14 3.12
C LEU A 328 5.38 -22.74 3.44
N THR A 329 6.14 -22.59 4.53
CA THR A 329 6.73 -21.29 4.90
C THR A 329 7.78 -20.81 3.90
N THR A 330 8.74 -21.68 3.53
CA THR A 330 9.76 -21.35 2.52
C THR A 330 9.12 -21.02 1.17
N SER A 331 8.08 -21.75 0.75
CA SER A 331 7.36 -21.48 -0.50
C SER A 331 6.66 -20.13 -0.46
N LEU A 332 6.01 -19.77 0.66
CA LEU A 332 5.33 -18.49 0.82
C LEU A 332 6.31 -17.31 0.78
N ASP A 333 7.47 -17.44 1.43
CA ASP A 333 8.52 -16.42 1.39
C ASP A 333 9.06 -16.22 -0.04
N MET A 334 9.36 -17.33 -0.74
CA MET A 334 9.85 -17.29 -2.13
C MET A 334 8.81 -16.69 -3.09
N LEU A 335 7.53 -17.07 -2.97
CA LEU A 335 6.43 -16.52 -3.77
C LEU A 335 6.20 -15.02 -3.50
N THR A 336 6.32 -14.58 -2.25
CA THR A 336 6.15 -13.17 -1.86
C THR A 336 7.27 -12.29 -2.42
N GLY A 337 8.52 -12.76 -2.36
CA GLY A 337 9.65 -12.06 -3.02
C GLY A 337 9.49 -12.05 -4.55
N ALA A 338 9.09 -13.19 -5.13
CA ALA A 338 8.92 -13.35 -6.57
C ALA A 338 7.84 -12.42 -7.17
N GLU A 339 6.83 -12.01 -6.41
CA GLU A 339 5.80 -11.08 -6.90
C GLU A 339 6.35 -9.67 -7.20
N PHE A 340 7.42 -9.26 -6.52
CA PHE A 340 8.12 -7.99 -6.77
C PHE A 340 9.08 -8.11 -7.95
N ASP A 341 9.88 -9.18 -7.98
CA ASP A 341 10.88 -9.42 -9.02
C ASP A 341 10.24 -9.72 -10.39
N TYR A 342 9.09 -10.40 -10.43
CA TYR A 342 8.35 -10.65 -11.68
C TYR A 342 7.95 -9.35 -12.41
N ARG A 343 7.61 -8.29 -11.66
CA ARG A 343 7.24 -6.99 -12.25
C ARG A 343 8.44 -6.27 -12.86
N GLN A 344 9.65 -6.52 -12.37
CA GLN A 344 10.90 -5.94 -12.87
C GLN A 344 11.59 -6.80 -13.93
N SER A 345 11.20 -8.07 -14.09
CA SER A 345 11.81 -8.98 -15.06
C SER A 345 11.47 -8.59 -16.50
N ASN A 346 12.52 -8.44 -17.32
CA ASN A 346 12.40 -8.28 -18.77
C ASN A 346 11.90 -9.55 -19.49
N VAL A 347 12.07 -10.74 -18.88
CA VAL A 347 11.69 -12.04 -19.47
C VAL A 347 10.80 -12.80 -18.48
N LYS A 348 9.49 -12.59 -18.62
CA LYS A 348 8.46 -13.09 -17.68
C LYS A 348 8.30 -14.62 -17.70
N SER A 349 8.38 -15.27 -18.87
CA SER A 349 8.24 -16.74 -19.00
C SER A 349 9.34 -17.48 -18.22
N LEU A 350 10.60 -17.16 -18.53
CA LEU A 350 11.78 -17.74 -17.88
C LEU A 350 11.76 -17.54 -16.36
N PHE A 351 11.24 -16.39 -15.89
CA PHE A 351 11.10 -16.14 -14.46
C PHE A 351 10.09 -17.10 -13.80
N LEU A 352 8.92 -17.32 -14.42
CA LEU A 352 7.91 -18.27 -13.94
C LEU A 352 8.45 -19.70 -13.95
N GLU A 353 9.07 -20.12 -15.05
CA GLU A 353 9.68 -21.45 -15.19
C GLU A 353 10.73 -21.70 -14.09
N ASN A 354 11.61 -20.73 -13.85
CA ASN A 354 12.62 -20.80 -12.78
C ASN A 354 11.97 -20.81 -11.39
N LEU A 355 10.92 -20.04 -11.15
CA LEU A 355 10.18 -20.04 -9.88
C LEU A 355 9.55 -21.41 -9.60
N ILE A 356 8.84 -22.00 -10.58
CA ILE A 356 8.24 -23.33 -10.50
C ILE A 356 9.31 -24.41 -10.26
N LEU A 357 10.43 -24.35 -10.99
CA LEU A 357 11.60 -25.22 -10.74
C LEU A 357 12.11 -25.06 -9.31
N GLN A 358 12.30 -23.84 -8.82
CA GLN A 358 12.82 -23.60 -7.47
C GLN A 358 11.89 -24.13 -6.38
N LEU A 359 10.57 -23.94 -6.51
CA LEU A 359 9.55 -24.45 -5.59
C LEU A 359 9.57 -25.99 -5.53
N SER A 360 9.59 -26.66 -6.70
CA SER A 360 9.66 -28.14 -6.77
C SER A 360 10.92 -28.73 -6.14
N LEU A 361 12.01 -27.94 -6.04
CA LEU A 361 13.30 -28.37 -5.47
C LEU A 361 13.45 -28.02 -3.98
N ILE A 362 12.47 -27.37 -3.32
CA ILE A 362 12.57 -27.00 -1.90
C ILE A 362 12.75 -28.25 -1.02
N LEU A 363 11.93 -29.29 -1.21
CA LEU A 363 12.00 -30.50 -0.39
C LEU A 363 13.32 -31.26 -0.56
N ALA A 364 13.87 -31.32 -1.78
CA ALA A 364 15.19 -31.90 -2.03
C ALA A 364 16.29 -31.13 -1.30
N LYS A 365 16.30 -29.79 -1.39
CA LYS A 365 17.27 -28.93 -0.68
C LYS A 365 17.17 -29.06 0.84
N LEU A 366 15.96 -29.19 1.39
CA LEU A 366 15.75 -29.40 2.82
C LEU A 366 16.22 -30.79 3.28
N ALA A 367 16.05 -31.82 2.45
CA ALA A 367 16.60 -33.15 2.72
C ALA A 367 18.14 -33.16 2.72
N ASP A 368 18.78 -32.57 1.71
CA ASP A 368 20.23 -32.44 1.61
C ASP A 368 20.84 -31.69 2.81
N GLN A 369 20.19 -30.61 3.27
CA GLN A 369 20.61 -29.87 4.47
C GLN A 369 20.42 -30.68 5.76
N GLY A 370 19.41 -31.55 5.81
CA GLY A 370 19.20 -32.50 6.91
C GLY A 370 20.29 -33.58 6.95
N GLU A 371 20.66 -34.13 5.80
CA GLU A 371 21.77 -35.08 5.69
C GLU A 371 23.13 -34.45 5.98
N ALA A 372 23.38 -33.23 5.53
CA ALA A 372 24.61 -32.50 5.84
C ALA A 372 24.77 -32.31 7.36
N LYS A 373 23.68 -31.91 8.06
CA LYS A 373 23.66 -31.81 9.52
C LYS A 373 23.87 -33.15 10.22
N LYS A 374 23.32 -34.26 9.69
CA LYS A 374 23.60 -35.61 10.20
C LYS A 374 25.06 -36.02 10.02
N LYS A 375 25.64 -35.83 8.83
CA LYS A 375 27.04 -36.17 8.53
C LYS A 375 28.02 -35.38 9.42
N ILE A 376 27.72 -34.11 9.73
CA ILE A 376 28.49 -33.33 10.71
C ILE A 376 28.36 -33.93 12.11
N ALA A 377 27.14 -34.23 12.58
CA ALA A 377 26.90 -34.83 13.90
C ALA A 377 27.40 -36.27 14.07
N GLU A 378 27.61 -37.01 12.97
CA GLU A 378 28.27 -38.31 12.96
C GLU A 378 29.80 -38.17 12.95
N SER A 379 30.35 -37.18 12.23
CA SER A 379 31.80 -36.89 12.24
C SER A 379 32.34 -36.43 13.59
N GLU A 380 31.50 -35.84 14.46
CA GLU A 380 31.87 -35.49 15.84
C GLU A 380 31.90 -36.69 16.81
N LYS A 381 31.39 -37.87 16.42
CA LYS A 381 31.37 -39.07 17.28
C LYS A 381 32.57 -39.99 17.14
N ASP A 382 33.34 -39.88 16.07
CA ASP A 382 34.40 -40.83 15.71
C ASP A 382 35.82 -40.42 16.18
N ASN A 383 35.92 -39.45 17.09
CA ASN A 383 37.20 -38.97 17.64
C ASN A 383 37.28 -39.15 19.17
N PRO A 384 37.61 -40.36 19.67
CA PRO A 384 37.72 -40.63 21.10
C PRO A 384 39.00 -40.02 21.69
N ILE A 385 38.91 -38.80 22.22
CA ILE A 385 39.97 -38.20 23.03
C ILE A 385 39.97 -38.87 24.41
N LYS A 386 41.10 -39.51 24.75
CA LYS A 386 41.30 -40.22 26.02
C LYS A 386 41.31 -39.27 27.23
N GLU A 387 40.69 -39.72 28.31
CA GLU A 387 40.89 -39.17 29.66
C GLU A 387 42.34 -39.38 30.13
N PRO A 388 42.85 -38.46 30.96
CA PRO A 388 43.81 -38.77 32.02
C PRO A 388 43.17 -38.53 33.41
N GLU A 389 43.20 -39.55 34.27
CA GLU A 389 42.77 -39.43 35.67
C GLU A 389 43.76 -38.67 36.56
N ALA A 390 43.19 -37.90 37.49
CA ALA A 390 43.59 -37.69 38.88
C ALA A 390 45.03 -37.26 39.28
N ALA A 391 45.09 -36.08 39.93
CA ALA A 391 45.90 -35.85 41.13
C ALA A 391 45.14 -34.95 42.14
N ALA A 392 45.03 -35.39 43.40
CA ALA A 392 44.46 -34.60 44.51
C ALA A 392 45.49 -33.53 44.99
N TYR A 393 45.16 -32.39 45.62
CA TYR A 393 44.47 -32.13 46.91
C TYR A 393 44.16 -30.59 47.02
N THR A 394 43.48 -29.95 48.01
CA THR A 394 42.92 -30.31 49.34
C THR A 394 41.76 -29.37 49.77
N SER A 395 41.10 -29.70 50.89
CA SER A 395 40.23 -28.91 51.81
C SER A 395 40.78 -27.55 52.33
N ALA A 396 40.05 -26.58 52.90
CA ALA A 396 38.60 -26.30 53.17
C ALA A 396 38.46 -24.86 53.82
N PRO A 397 37.46 -24.51 54.67
CA PRO A 397 36.04 -24.21 54.39
C PRO A 397 35.57 -22.79 54.84
N VAL A 398 34.35 -22.37 54.45
CA VAL A 398 33.61 -21.25 55.07
C VAL A 398 32.23 -21.72 55.57
N LYS A 399 31.79 -21.23 56.74
CA LYS A 399 30.56 -21.66 57.46
C LYS A 399 29.32 -20.80 57.15
N LYS A 400 28.15 -21.37 57.48
CA LYS A 400 26.77 -20.86 57.30
C LYS A 400 26.26 -20.01 58.47
N THR A 401 25.28 -19.14 58.18
CA THR A 401 23.97 -18.88 58.86
C THR A 401 23.15 -18.00 57.89
N ALA A 402 21.91 -18.27 57.47
CA ALA A 402 20.62 -18.36 58.21
C ALA A 402 20.28 -17.01 58.91
N GLU A 403 19.06 -16.44 58.86
CA GLU A 403 17.73 -16.98 58.53
C GLU A 403 16.74 -15.89 57.99
N GLU A 404 15.45 -16.21 57.92
CA GLU A 404 14.34 -15.54 57.20
C GLU A 404 13.90 -14.14 57.68
N GLU A 405 13.25 -13.36 56.78
CA GLU A 405 11.91 -12.79 57.07
C GLU A 405 11.14 -12.33 55.81
N ARG A 406 9.80 -12.37 55.85
CA ARG A 406 8.89 -11.95 54.77
C ARG A 406 8.03 -10.74 55.19
N LYS A 407 7.98 -9.67 54.37
CA LYS A 407 6.76 -8.88 54.00
C LYS A 407 7.10 -7.51 53.38
N ASN A 408 6.72 -7.29 52.12
CA ASN A 408 5.70 -6.31 51.68
C ASN A 408 5.78 -6.04 50.17
N ILE A 409 4.61 -5.90 49.55
CA ILE A 409 4.44 -5.54 48.13
C ILE A 409 4.17 -4.04 48.05
N PRO A 410 4.78 -3.33 47.07
CA PRO A 410 4.03 -2.34 46.30
C PRO A 410 3.85 -2.75 44.83
N ALA A 411 2.77 -2.26 44.22
CA ALA A 411 2.37 -2.53 42.83
C ALA A 411 3.32 -1.87 41.79
N PRO A 412 3.30 -2.29 40.51
CA PRO A 412 4.37 -1.99 39.56
C PRO A 412 4.28 -0.58 38.99
N ASN A 413 5.42 0.12 38.94
CA ASN A 413 5.56 1.37 38.19
C ASN A 413 6.33 1.14 36.88
N LYS A 414 5.68 1.51 35.78
CA LYS A 414 6.17 1.73 34.40
C LYS A 414 7.63 1.33 34.11
N ILE A 415 7.81 0.21 33.41
CA ILE A 415 9.09 -0.16 32.78
C ILE A 415 9.41 0.86 31.67
N ASN A 416 10.55 1.55 31.79
CA ASN A 416 11.01 2.49 30.79
C ASN A 416 11.85 1.76 29.72
N VAL A 417 11.34 1.69 28.49
CA VAL A 417 11.93 0.95 27.36
C VAL A 417 13.36 1.40 27.05
N GLN A 418 13.71 2.65 27.36
CA GLN A 418 15.01 3.24 27.05
C GLN A 418 16.21 2.50 27.67
N GLN A 419 16.06 1.97 28.89
CA GLN A 419 17.20 1.38 29.62
C GLN A 419 17.65 0.03 29.04
N LYS A 420 16.75 -0.75 28.44
CA LYS A 420 17.15 -1.98 27.73
C LYS A 420 17.87 -1.70 26.40
N ILE A 421 17.57 -0.57 25.76
CA ILE A 421 18.26 -0.15 24.52
C ILE A 421 19.73 0.22 24.86
N ASP A 422 19.97 0.86 26.01
CA ASP A 422 21.31 1.20 26.51
C ASP A 422 22.14 0.01 27.05
N GLU A 423 21.53 -1.16 27.25
CA GLU A 423 22.26 -2.40 27.58
C GLU A 423 22.60 -3.20 26.31
N LEU A 424 21.70 -3.25 25.34
CA LEU A 424 21.95 -3.89 24.04
C LEU A 424 22.99 -3.13 23.19
N SER A 425 23.10 -1.80 23.33
CA SER A 425 24.09 -0.99 22.60
C SER A 425 25.55 -1.15 23.08
N LYS A 426 25.78 -1.75 24.25
CA LYS A 426 27.12 -1.88 24.85
C LYS A 426 27.91 -3.10 24.37
N ASN A 427 27.27 -4.08 23.74
CA ASN A 427 27.89 -5.37 23.41
C ASN A 427 28.47 -5.49 21.99
N SER A 428 28.59 -4.38 21.25
CA SER A 428 29.23 -4.34 19.92
C SER A 428 30.28 -3.23 19.81
N ARG A 429 31.30 -3.25 20.67
CA ARG A 429 32.52 -2.44 20.49
C ARG A 429 33.55 -3.17 19.64
N SER A 430 33.40 -3.08 18.32
CA SER A 430 34.54 -3.21 17.41
C SER A 430 35.55 -2.09 17.70
N VAL A 431 36.84 -2.40 17.61
CA VAL A 431 37.92 -1.44 17.89
C VAL A 431 37.94 -0.36 16.83
N HIS A 432 37.42 0.83 17.15
CA HIS A 432 37.48 1.99 16.26
C HIS A 432 38.93 2.41 16.02
N LYS A 433 39.33 2.49 14.75
CA LYS A 433 40.57 3.17 14.34
C LYS A 433 40.23 4.60 13.97
N SER A 434 40.85 5.55 14.66
CA SER A 434 40.81 6.98 14.33
C SER A 434 42.22 7.40 13.92
N GLU A 435 42.55 7.22 12.64
CA GLU A 435 43.76 7.80 12.06
C GLU A 435 43.45 9.21 11.52
N PRO A 436 44.25 10.24 11.88
CA PRO A 436 44.06 11.60 11.37
C PRO A 436 44.50 11.68 9.89
N PHE A 437 43.54 11.91 8.99
CA PHE A 437 43.80 12.00 7.56
C PHE A 437 44.15 13.44 7.10
N ASP A 438 45.05 13.52 6.12
CA ASP A 438 45.56 14.75 5.52
C ASP A 438 44.73 15.19 4.30
N ARG A 439 44.59 16.50 4.08
CA ARG A 439 43.70 17.11 3.05
C ARG A 439 44.03 16.62 1.64
N LYS A 440 45.30 16.36 1.35
CA LYS A 440 45.74 15.82 0.05
C LYS A 440 45.28 14.38 -0.21
N LYS A 441 45.26 13.52 0.83
CA LYS A 441 44.77 12.13 0.71
C LYS A 441 43.25 12.07 0.53
N MET A 442 42.53 13.00 1.17
CA MET A 442 41.09 13.12 1.01
C MET A 442 40.69 13.50 -0.42
N LEU A 443 41.42 14.44 -1.04
CA LEU A 443 41.18 14.87 -2.42
C LEU A 443 41.47 13.76 -3.45
N SER A 444 42.51 12.94 -3.26
CA SER A 444 42.78 11.80 -4.16
C SER A 444 41.70 10.73 -4.03
N VAL A 445 41.32 10.34 -2.80
CA VAL A 445 40.24 9.36 -2.56
C VAL A 445 38.89 9.84 -3.12
N TRP A 446 38.62 11.14 -3.07
CA TRP A 446 37.43 11.73 -3.68
C TRP A 446 37.43 11.62 -5.21
N ALA A 447 38.58 11.86 -5.85
CA ALA A 447 38.73 11.68 -7.30
C ALA A 447 38.53 10.21 -7.71
N ASP A 448 39.18 9.27 -7.00
CA ASP A 448 39.04 7.82 -7.24
C ASP A 448 37.57 7.37 -7.09
N TYR A 449 36.86 7.88 -6.07
CA TYR A 449 35.44 7.61 -5.86
C TYR A 449 34.58 8.17 -7.00
N CYS A 450 34.83 9.40 -7.44
CA CYS A 450 34.14 9.98 -8.60
C CYS A 450 34.34 9.14 -9.86
N GLU A 451 35.57 8.72 -10.17
CA GLU A 451 35.84 7.85 -11.32
C GLU A 451 35.11 6.51 -11.22
N SER A 452 35.02 5.91 -10.02
CA SER A 452 34.31 4.64 -9.81
C SER A 452 32.81 4.70 -10.11
N ILE A 453 32.18 5.87 -9.94
CA ILE A 453 30.73 6.08 -10.17
C ILE A 453 30.41 6.40 -11.64
N LYS A 454 31.39 6.88 -12.41
CA LYS A 454 31.23 7.34 -13.80
C LYS A 454 30.54 6.33 -14.72
N ALA A 455 30.73 5.02 -14.46
CA ALA A 455 30.10 3.94 -15.22
C ALA A 455 28.65 3.63 -14.81
N SER A 456 28.26 3.93 -13.56
CA SER A 456 26.95 3.54 -13.00
C SER A 456 25.95 4.70 -12.89
N LYS A 457 26.39 5.92 -12.59
CA LYS A 457 25.52 7.10 -12.39
C LYS A 457 26.15 8.38 -12.94
N ILE A 458 25.99 8.61 -14.25
CA ILE A 458 26.57 9.75 -14.98
C ILE A 458 26.13 11.11 -14.40
N ASN A 459 24.86 11.26 -14.01
CA ASN A 459 24.34 12.51 -13.42
C ASN A 459 25.02 12.82 -12.09
N LEU A 460 25.10 11.85 -11.18
CA LEU A 460 25.77 12.01 -9.89
C LEU A 460 27.25 12.40 -10.08
N TYR A 461 27.96 11.74 -11.00
CA TYR A 461 29.35 12.10 -11.35
C TYR A 461 29.48 13.57 -11.77
N SER A 462 28.60 14.05 -12.66
CA SER A 462 28.60 15.46 -13.11
C SER A 462 28.33 16.46 -11.97
N ILE A 463 27.59 16.05 -10.94
CA ILE A 463 27.29 16.90 -9.78
C ILE A 463 28.49 16.90 -8.81
N LEU A 464 29.06 15.73 -8.52
CA LEU A 464 30.18 15.58 -7.58
C LEU A 464 31.47 16.24 -8.09
N VAL A 465 31.77 16.15 -9.39
CA VAL A 465 32.92 16.83 -10.02
C VAL A 465 32.77 18.36 -9.98
N ASN A 466 31.54 18.87 -10.02
CA ASN A 466 31.24 20.31 -9.93
C ASN A 466 31.00 20.80 -8.49
N SER A 467 31.12 19.93 -7.48
CA SER A 467 30.97 20.29 -6.06
C SER A 467 32.34 20.52 -5.42
N THR A 468 32.46 21.54 -4.57
CA THR A 468 33.67 21.75 -3.78
C THR A 468 33.58 20.98 -2.47
N ILE A 469 34.66 20.27 -2.15
CA ILE A 469 34.79 19.46 -0.94
C ILE A 469 35.93 19.98 -0.06
N ASP A 470 35.67 20.20 1.23
CA ASP A 470 36.70 20.60 2.18
C ASP A 470 36.54 19.93 3.56
N LYS A 471 37.57 20.08 4.39
CA LYS A 471 37.63 19.54 5.75
C LYS A 471 37.28 20.63 6.76
N ASN A 472 36.18 20.45 7.48
CA ASN A 472 35.76 21.39 8.52
C ASN A 472 36.60 21.17 9.82
N GLU A 473 36.72 22.18 10.69
CA GLU A 473 37.65 22.21 11.84
C GLU A 473 37.49 21.03 12.82
N LYS A 474 36.31 20.39 12.83
CA LYS A 474 35.99 19.23 13.67
C LYS A 474 36.33 17.87 13.04
N GLY A 475 37.00 17.85 11.88
CA GLY A 475 37.36 16.62 11.17
C GLY A 475 36.29 16.09 10.19
N ASN A 476 35.15 16.79 10.08
CA ASN A 476 34.05 16.43 9.18
C ASN A 476 34.35 16.80 7.72
N VAL A 477 33.66 16.13 6.80
CA VAL A 477 33.70 16.40 5.36
C VAL A 477 32.52 17.30 5.00
N GLU A 478 32.80 18.44 4.39
CA GLU A 478 31.77 19.38 3.92
C GLU A 478 31.76 19.45 2.40
N ILE A 479 30.59 19.25 1.80
CA ILE A 479 30.35 19.37 0.35
C ILE A 479 29.46 20.60 0.12
N THR A 480 29.93 21.53 -0.69
CA THR A 480 29.17 22.71 -1.10
C THR A 480 28.55 22.49 -2.47
N VAL A 481 27.25 22.76 -2.59
CA VAL A 481 26.47 22.39 -3.79
C VAL A 481 25.58 23.53 -4.26
N ASP A 482 25.73 23.92 -5.53
CA ASP A 482 24.91 24.93 -6.17
C ASP A 482 23.50 24.39 -6.55
N GLY A 483 22.56 24.56 -5.62
CA GLY A 483 21.12 24.46 -5.85
C GLY A 483 20.42 23.26 -5.19
N PRO A 484 19.13 23.40 -4.81
CA PRO A 484 18.43 22.44 -3.98
C PRO A 484 18.21 21.07 -4.64
N MET A 485 18.01 21.01 -5.96
CA MET A 485 17.85 19.74 -6.69
C MET A 485 19.11 18.87 -6.61
N LYS A 486 20.29 19.45 -6.84
CA LYS A 486 21.57 18.72 -6.73
C LYS A 486 21.85 18.24 -5.31
N LYS A 487 21.46 19.04 -4.31
CA LYS A 487 21.54 18.64 -2.89
C LYS A 487 20.66 17.41 -2.61
N ALA A 488 19.43 17.38 -3.12
CA ALA A 488 18.52 16.25 -2.92
C ALA A 488 19.07 14.94 -3.54
N GLU A 489 19.70 14.99 -4.72
CA GLU A 489 20.36 13.82 -5.31
C GLU A 489 21.57 13.31 -4.49
N ILE A 490 22.37 14.21 -3.90
CA ILE A 490 23.48 13.82 -3.01
C ILE A 490 22.95 13.29 -1.66
N GLU A 491 21.87 13.87 -1.12
CA GLU A 491 21.24 13.40 0.12
C GLU A 491 20.67 11.98 -0.02
N ALA A 492 20.13 11.62 -1.20
CA ALA A 492 19.64 10.27 -1.48
C ALA A 492 20.75 9.19 -1.49
N GLU A 493 21.99 9.55 -1.85
CA GLU A 493 23.14 8.64 -1.91
C GLU A 493 24.09 8.79 -0.71
N ARG A 494 23.75 9.64 0.26
CA ARG A 494 24.61 10.08 1.38
C ARG A 494 25.24 8.91 2.13
N ASP A 495 24.46 7.89 2.46
CA ASP A 495 24.96 6.73 3.22
C ASP A 495 25.97 5.91 2.42
N HIS A 496 25.80 5.79 1.10
CA HIS A 496 26.76 5.10 0.24
C HIS A 496 28.07 5.91 0.10
N ILE A 497 27.98 7.24 0.00
CA ILE A 497 29.15 8.13 -0.01
C ILE A 497 29.92 8.00 1.31
N ILE A 498 29.22 8.11 2.45
CA ILE A 498 29.83 7.96 3.79
C ILE A 498 30.47 6.57 3.94
N GLN A 499 29.78 5.48 3.56
CA GLN A 499 30.31 4.13 3.73
C GLN A 499 31.50 3.82 2.82
N SER A 500 31.58 4.44 1.63
CA SER A 500 32.77 4.38 0.77
C SER A 500 33.92 5.20 1.37
N MET A 501 33.68 6.43 1.81
CA MET A 501 34.72 7.27 2.41
C MET A 501 35.27 6.67 3.71
N ARG A 502 34.44 6.10 4.59
CA ARG A 502 34.88 5.39 5.81
C ARG A 502 35.76 4.19 5.49
N ARG A 503 35.39 3.40 4.47
CA ARG A 503 36.19 2.24 3.99
C ARG A 503 37.54 2.66 3.38
N MET A 504 37.57 3.76 2.63
CA MET A 504 38.78 4.20 1.92
C MET A 504 39.74 5.04 2.80
N LEU A 505 39.21 5.77 3.80
CA LEU A 505 40.00 6.60 4.73
C LEU A 505 40.29 5.90 6.08
N CYS A 506 39.81 4.67 6.29
CA CYS A 506 40.00 3.87 7.50
C CYS A 506 39.67 4.62 8.81
N ASN A 507 38.60 5.44 8.79
CA ASN A 507 38.17 6.24 9.91
C ASN A 507 36.64 6.21 10.03
N ASP A 508 36.14 5.66 11.14
CA ASP A 508 34.70 5.46 11.39
C ASP A 508 33.95 6.75 11.76
N GLU A 509 34.66 7.79 12.21
CA GLU A 509 34.06 9.02 12.74
C GLU A 509 33.69 10.05 11.66
N ILE A 510 33.93 9.75 10.38
CA ILE A 510 33.61 10.67 9.27
C ILE A 510 32.10 10.93 9.20
N MET A 511 31.74 12.20 9.35
CA MET A 511 30.40 12.74 9.12
C MET A 511 30.43 13.70 7.93
N LEU A 512 29.44 13.57 7.04
CA LEU A 512 29.30 14.38 5.84
C LEU A 512 28.20 15.44 6.02
N GLN A 513 28.56 16.71 5.83
CA GLN A 513 27.66 17.88 5.85
C GLN A 513 27.49 18.45 4.44
N ILE A 514 26.26 18.82 4.05
CA ILE A 514 25.94 19.34 2.71
C ILE A 514 25.37 20.75 2.85
N THR A 515 26.17 21.73 2.46
CA THR A 515 25.86 23.16 2.61
C THR A 515 25.43 23.75 1.26
N LEU A 516 24.39 24.58 1.29
CA LEU A 516 23.87 25.28 0.11
C LEU A 516 24.53 26.65 -0.01
N THR A 517 25.07 26.96 -1.18
CA THR A 517 25.47 28.31 -1.58
C THR A 517 24.23 29.12 -1.98
N GLU A 518 23.82 30.07 -1.16
CA GLU A 518 22.88 31.10 -1.60
C GLU A 518 23.58 32.07 -2.57
N LYS A 519 22.99 32.30 -3.74
CA LYS A 519 23.50 33.29 -4.69
C LYS A 519 23.35 34.70 -4.11
N VAL A 520 24.47 35.28 -3.65
CA VAL A 520 24.56 36.71 -3.35
C VAL A 520 24.24 37.50 -4.63
N LYS A 521 23.45 38.56 -4.49
CA LYS A 521 23.04 39.42 -5.60
C LYS A 521 24.24 40.25 -6.10
N THR A 522 24.43 40.22 -7.42
CA THR A 522 25.01 41.28 -8.28
C THR A 522 25.94 42.33 -7.64
N GLY A 523 27.20 42.35 -8.09
CA GLY A 523 27.99 43.58 -8.09
C GLY A 523 29.34 43.55 -7.38
N GLU A 524 30.27 42.69 -7.81
CA GLU A 524 31.72 42.94 -7.69
C GLU A 524 32.47 41.99 -8.66
N VAL A 525 32.95 42.53 -9.78
CA VAL A 525 33.75 41.75 -10.75
C VAL A 525 35.16 41.64 -10.22
N THR A 526 35.55 40.44 -9.77
CA THR A 526 36.94 40.12 -9.44
C THR A 526 37.68 39.69 -10.70
N GLY A 527 38.97 40.08 -10.82
CA GLY A 527 39.75 40.04 -12.07
C GLY A 527 39.91 38.68 -12.77
N LEU A 528 39.54 37.57 -12.13
CA LEU A 528 39.58 36.22 -12.70
C LEU A 528 38.77 36.08 -14.01
N ALA A 529 37.75 36.91 -14.24
CA ALA A 529 36.94 36.83 -15.46
C ALA A 529 37.72 37.29 -16.72
N GLN A 530 38.48 38.39 -16.61
CA GLN A 530 39.32 38.89 -17.69
C GLN A 530 40.55 38.00 -17.91
N GLU A 531 41.17 37.49 -16.84
CA GLU A 531 42.29 36.53 -16.96
C GLU A 531 41.86 35.25 -17.71
N LYS A 532 40.72 34.66 -17.37
CA LYS A 532 40.19 33.47 -18.06
C LYS A 532 39.77 33.74 -19.51
N LEU A 533 39.29 34.95 -19.81
CA LEU A 533 38.98 35.33 -21.20
C LEU A 533 40.28 35.46 -22.02
N ASN A 534 41.33 36.03 -21.45
CA ASN A 534 42.63 36.16 -22.11
C ASN A 534 43.30 34.78 -22.34
N GLU A 535 43.29 33.89 -21.35
CA GLU A 535 43.75 32.49 -21.54
C GLU A 535 42.94 31.77 -22.65
N ALA A 536 41.63 32.01 -22.73
CA ALA A 536 40.79 31.41 -23.77
C ALA A 536 41.11 31.96 -25.17
N ILE A 537 41.40 33.26 -25.29
CA ILE A 537 41.80 33.90 -26.55
C ILE A 537 43.19 33.43 -27.02
N GLU A 538 44.17 33.31 -26.13
CA GLU A 538 45.48 32.72 -26.47
C GLU A 538 45.34 31.27 -26.99
N LYS A 539 44.45 30.49 -26.35
CA LYS A 539 44.26 29.07 -26.69
C LYS A 539 43.41 28.84 -27.94
N TYR A 540 42.51 29.78 -28.26
CA TYR A 540 41.59 29.71 -29.40
C TYR A 540 41.36 31.11 -30.02
N PRO A 541 42.19 31.54 -30.99
CA PRO A 541 42.14 32.90 -31.53
C PRO A 541 40.84 33.27 -32.25
N GLY A 542 39.99 32.28 -32.61
CA GLY A 542 38.64 32.55 -33.13
C GLY A 542 37.66 33.14 -32.11
N ILE A 543 37.99 33.12 -30.82
CA ILE A 543 37.14 33.68 -29.76
C ILE A 543 37.13 35.22 -29.79
N SER A 544 38.24 35.89 -30.16
CA SER A 544 38.24 37.37 -30.24
C SER A 544 37.24 37.89 -31.27
N PHE A 545 37.16 37.22 -32.43
CA PHE A 545 36.18 37.54 -33.48
C PHE A 545 34.73 37.41 -32.97
N PHE A 546 34.45 36.44 -32.10
CA PHE A 546 33.12 36.27 -31.48
C PHE A 546 32.82 37.37 -30.44
N VAL A 547 33.81 37.77 -29.65
CA VAL A 547 33.66 38.86 -28.65
C VAL A 547 33.39 40.20 -29.34
N GLU A 548 34.13 40.52 -30.41
CA GLU A 548 33.91 41.73 -31.21
C GLU A 548 32.56 41.70 -31.95
N THR A 549 32.21 40.58 -32.59
CA THR A 549 30.96 40.47 -33.37
C THR A 549 29.70 40.54 -32.51
N LEU A 550 29.76 40.04 -31.27
CA LEU A 550 28.61 40.05 -30.34
C LEU A 550 28.65 41.24 -29.34
N ASN A 551 29.65 42.10 -29.42
CA ASN A 551 29.84 43.28 -28.57
C ASN A 551 29.79 42.95 -27.05
N LEU A 552 30.38 41.81 -26.68
CA LEU A 552 30.34 41.26 -25.32
C LEU A 552 31.38 41.96 -24.43
N ASN A 553 30.96 43.04 -23.79
CA ASN A 553 31.81 43.81 -22.88
C ASN A 553 31.85 43.13 -21.49
N PRO A 554 33.02 42.69 -20.97
CA PRO A 554 33.10 41.84 -19.76
C PRO A 554 32.87 42.57 -18.41
N GLU A 555 32.33 43.79 -18.43
CA GLU A 555 32.02 44.60 -17.25
C GLU A 555 30.49 44.80 -17.02
N LEU A 556 29.64 44.11 -17.80
CA LEU A 556 28.17 44.21 -17.77
C LEU A 556 27.48 42.93 -17.27
#